data_AF-A0A7L0M571-F1
#
_entry.id   AF-A0A7L0M571-F1
#
_cell.length_a   1.000
_cell.length_b   1.000
_cell.length_c   1.000
_cell.angle_alpha   90.00
_cell.angle_beta   90.00
_cell.angle_gamma   90.00
#
_symmetry.space_group_name_H-M   'P 1'
#
loop_
_entity.id
_entity.type
_entity.pdbx_description
1 polymer ?
#
loop_
_entity_poly.entity_id
_entity_poly.type
_entity_poly.pdbx_seq_one_letter_code
_entity_poly.pdbx_strand_id
1 'polypeptide(L)'
;QHFKQLVDELQAKGVGTVNKALTESFKILREFREAGQGGLCNQAIMLITDGAVEDYEAVFEKYNWPDRKVRVFTYLIGREVTFAPNVKWIACNNKGYYTQISTLADVQENVMEYLHVLSRPMVINHDHDIIWTEAYMDSALFASQAQSLLLMTTVAMPVFSKKNETRSHGILLGVVGSDVPLRELLKLAPRYKLGVHGYAFLNTNNGYILSHPDLRPLYKEGKKLKPKPNYNSVDLSEVEWEDRDEILRTAMINGETGYLSMDVKVPVDKGKRVLFLTNDYFFTDISGTPFSLGVVLSRGHGEYILLGNTSVEEGLHDLLQPDLSLANEWIYCITDIDPDHRKLSQLEAVIRFLTGEEPDLECDEELVQEVLFDAVVTAPMEAYWTTLALNMSVETDTGVEMAFLGTRAGLMRNALYVGSEKISNRKFLTQKDKESIFTMDHFPLWYRRAAEHPPGSFIYSIVSEDDSEGSGLPKVVTVSTAVSVSVDGKMGIAAAVGVQIKLELLQRKFWMAMQQCSALDGACPLSCQDDILNCFLIDNNGFILVSKRPAEV
;
A
#
# COMPACT_ATOMS: atom_id res chain seq x y z
N GLN A 1 -1.77 19.37 -12.32
CA GLN A 1 -1.87 20.55 -11.42
C GLN A 1 -1.33 21.84 -12.03
N HIS A 2 -0.20 21.81 -12.73
CA HIS A 2 0.43 23.01 -13.31
C HIS A 2 -0.52 23.83 -14.22
N PHE A 3 -1.29 23.16 -15.09
CA PHE A 3 -2.26 23.85 -15.96
C PHE A 3 -3.30 24.67 -15.17
N LYS A 4 -3.87 24.11 -14.10
CA LYS A 4 -4.87 24.81 -13.27
C LYS A 4 -4.28 26.05 -12.60
N GLN A 5 -3.06 25.95 -12.07
CA GLN A 5 -2.37 27.09 -11.45
C GLN A 5 -2.11 28.21 -12.47
N LEU A 6 -1.61 27.86 -13.66
CA LEU A 6 -1.40 28.83 -14.74
C LEU A 6 -2.70 29.48 -15.22
N VAL A 7 -3.81 28.73 -15.22
CA VAL A 7 -5.15 29.26 -15.53
C VAL A 7 -5.66 30.21 -14.44
N ASP A 8 -5.39 29.93 -13.17
CA ASP A 8 -5.78 30.81 -12.06
C ASP A 8 -4.99 32.14 -12.08
N GLU A 9 -3.77 32.14 -12.60
CA GLU A 9 -2.90 33.33 -12.71
C GLU A 9 -3.14 34.16 -13.99
N LEU A 10 -3.97 33.68 -14.92
CA LEU A 10 -4.21 34.32 -16.22
C LEU A 10 -4.96 35.65 -16.06
N GLN A 11 -4.40 36.73 -16.61
CA GLN A 11 -5.03 38.06 -16.65
C GLN A 11 -5.42 38.44 -18.07
N ALA A 12 -6.70 38.77 -18.28
CA ALA A 12 -7.20 39.22 -19.58
C ALA A 12 -6.69 40.64 -19.90
N LYS A 13 -6.04 40.79 -21.06
CA LYS A 13 -5.55 42.08 -21.56
C LYS A 13 -5.57 42.14 -23.09
N GLY A 14 -6.01 43.27 -23.65
CA GLY A 14 -6.00 43.51 -25.09
C GLY A 14 -7.25 43.01 -25.80
N VAL A 15 -7.13 42.79 -27.11
CA VAL A 15 -8.23 42.35 -27.99
C VAL A 15 -8.12 40.85 -28.28
N GLY A 16 -9.23 40.12 -28.14
CA GLY A 16 -9.30 38.70 -28.44
C GLY A 16 -9.12 38.43 -29.95
N THR A 17 -8.11 37.64 -30.31
CA THR A 17 -7.83 37.27 -31.71
C THR A 17 -8.00 35.76 -31.92
N VAL A 18 -9.26 35.33 -32.09
CA VAL A 18 -9.65 33.91 -32.18
C VAL A 18 -8.96 33.19 -33.36
N ASN A 19 -8.77 33.88 -34.49
CA ASN A 19 -8.12 33.32 -35.67
C ASN A 19 -6.67 32.83 -35.38
N LYS A 20 -5.88 33.64 -34.67
CA LYS A 20 -4.52 33.27 -34.27
C LYS A 20 -4.53 32.11 -33.28
N ALA A 21 -5.43 32.13 -32.30
CA ALA A 21 -5.56 31.07 -31.31
C ALA A 21 -5.91 29.72 -31.95
N LEU A 22 -6.85 29.70 -32.90
CA LEU A 22 -7.21 28.50 -33.66
C LEU A 22 -6.05 27.98 -34.50
N THR A 23 -5.33 28.88 -35.19
CA THR A 23 -4.17 28.53 -36.01
C THR A 23 -3.08 27.86 -35.18
N GLU A 24 -2.74 28.41 -34.01
CA GLU A 24 -1.77 27.81 -33.09
C GLU A 24 -2.28 26.49 -32.51
N SER A 25 -3.57 26.40 -32.16
CA SER A 25 -4.18 25.16 -31.66
C SER A 25 -4.05 24.01 -32.65
N PHE A 26 -4.31 24.25 -33.94
CA PHE A 26 -4.13 23.25 -34.99
C PHE A 26 -2.68 22.86 -35.20
N LYS A 27 -1.75 23.82 -35.07
CA LYS A 27 -0.31 23.57 -35.17
C LYS A 27 0.15 22.65 -34.04
N ILE A 28 -0.23 22.94 -32.80
CA ILE A 28 0.07 22.11 -31.63
C ILE A 28 -0.49 20.69 -31.82
N LEU A 29 -1.77 20.56 -32.21
CA LEU A 29 -2.39 19.25 -32.46
C LEU A 29 -1.69 18.44 -33.56
N ARG A 30 -1.11 19.12 -34.56
CA ARG A 30 -0.34 18.46 -35.62
C ARG A 30 1.03 18.00 -35.11
N GLU A 31 1.74 18.85 -34.37
CA GLU A 31 3.06 18.53 -33.80
C GLU A 31 2.99 17.28 -32.91
N PHE A 32 2.03 17.22 -32.00
CA PHE A 32 1.84 16.04 -31.13
C PHE A 32 1.40 14.78 -31.88
N ARG A 33 0.65 14.94 -32.97
CA ARG A 33 0.25 13.81 -33.82
C ARG A 33 1.44 13.24 -34.61
N GLU A 34 2.31 14.10 -35.13
CA GLU A 34 3.52 13.69 -35.86
C GLU A 34 4.57 13.08 -34.93
N ALA A 35 4.69 13.59 -33.69
CA ALA A 35 5.57 13.04 -32.67
C ALA A 35 5.06 11.73 -32.05
N GLY A 36 3.78 11.37 -32.25
CA GLY A 36 3.17 10.19 -31.61
C GLY A 36 3.01 10.30 -30.08
N GLN A 37 3.20 11.50 -29.51
CA GLN A 37 3.16 11.76 -28.07
C GLN A 37 1.76 12.13 -27.55
N GLY A 38 0.78 12.30 -28.44
CA GLY A 38 -0.61 12.52 -28.07
C GLY A 38 -1.37 11.22 -27.81
N GLY A 39 -2.58 11.29 -27.25
CA GLY A 39 -3.41 10.10 -26.98
C GLY A 39 -3.95 9.37 -28.22
N LEU A 40 -3.53 9.75 -29.44
CA LEU A 40 -3.86 9.17 -30.77
C LEU A 40 -5.35 8.86 -31.08
N CYS A 41 -6.28 9.24 -30.19
CA CYS A 41 -7.72 9.02 -30.30
C CYS A 41 -8.45 10.28 -30.81
N ASN A 42 -9.38 10.82 -30.01
CA ASN A 42 -10.19 11.98 -30.38
C ASN A 42 -9.37 13.28 -30.30
N GLN A 43 -9.30 14.03 -31.39
CA GLN A 43 -8.75 15.38 -31.39
C GLN A 43 -9.86 16.40 -31.21
N ALA A 44 -9.75 17.26 -30.19
CA ALA A 44 -10.73 18.29 -29.91
C ALA A 44 -10.08 19.63 -29.54
N ILE A 45 -10.76 20.72 -29.90
CA ILE A 45 -10.45 22.08 -29.48
C ILE A 45 -11.67 22.59 -28.72
N MET A 46 -11.46 23.11 -27.51
CA MET A 46 -12.49 23.75 -26.70
C MET A 46 -12.21 25.25 -26.64
N LEU A 47 -13.04 26.05 -27.33
CA LEU A 47 -12.93 27.50 -27.38
C LEU A 47 -13.85 28.11 -26.33
N ILE A 48 -13.26 28.81 -25.35
CA ILE A 48 -13.99 29.55 -24.31
C ILE A 48 -13.87 31.04 -24.65
N THR A 49 -15.00 31.72 -24.87
CA THR A 49 -15.02 33.12 -25.32
C THR A 49 -16.31 33.84 -24.93
N ASP A 50 -16.26 35.16 -24.80
CA ASP A 50 -17.42 36.05 -24.65
C ASP A 50 -17.96 36.55 -26.01
N GLY A 51 -17.22 36.33 -27.10
CA GLY A 51 -17.66 36.68 -28.44
C GLY A 51 -16.64 36.46 -29.56
N ALA A 52 -17.14 36.30 -30.77
CA ALA A 52 -16.34 36.09 -31.98
C ALA A 52 -16.92 36.95 -33.11
N VAL A 53 -16.13 37.89 -33.64
CA VAL A 53 -16.61 38.91 -34.60
C VAL A 53 -16.14 38.64 -36.04
N GLU A 54 -15.02 37.94 -36.20
CA GLU A 54 -14.40 37.68 -37.50
C GLU A 54 -14.99 36.46 -38.23
N ASP A 55 -14.68 36.34 -39.52
CA ASP A 55 -14.88 35.12 -40.31
C ASP A 55 -13.70 34.15 -40.09
N TYR A 56 -14.01 32.89 -39.84
CA TYR A 56 -13.03 31.84 -39.53
C TYR A 56 -12.99 30.74 -40.59
N GLU A 57 -13.75 30.85 -41.68
CA GLU A 57 -13.83 29.84 -42.74
C GLU A 57 -12.46 29.48 -43.30
N ALA A 58 -11.64 30.47 -43.67
CA ALA A 58 -10.30 30.27 -44.23
C ALA A 58 -9.37 29.43 -43.32
N VAL A 59 -9.54 29.51 -42.00
CA VAL A 59 -8.76 28.71 -41.05
C VAL A 59 -9.18 27.25 -41.10
N PHE A 60 -10.49 26.99 -41.06
CA PHE A 60 -11.01 25.63 -41.08
C PHE A 60 -10.82 24.95 -42.43
N GLU A 61 -10.96 25.68 -43.53
CA GLU A 61 -10.62 25.21 -44.88
C GLU A 61 -9.19 24.72 -44.98
N LYS A 62 -8.26 25.46 -44.38
CA LYS A 62 -6.82 25.13 -44.42
C LYS A 62 -6.43 23.98 -43.51
N TYR A 63 -7.01 23.89 -42.31
CA TYR A 63 -6.50 23.00 -41.25
C TYR A 63 -7.39 21.80 -40.91
N ASN A 64 -8.70 21.85 -41.18
CA ASN A 64 -9.64 20.80 -40.73
C ASN A 64 -10.56 20.25 -41.83
N TRP A 65 -10.86 21.00 -42.89
CA TRP A 65 -11.75 20.56 -43.97
C TRP A 65 -10.95 19.91 -45.12
N PRO A 66 -11.57 18.98 -45.87
CA PRO A 66 -12.97 18.51 -45.79
C PRO A 66 -13.23 17.43 -44.74
N ASP A 67 -12.20 16.77 -44.21
CA ASP A 67 -12.35 15.56 -43.38
C ASP A 67 -13.00 15.81 -42.01
N ARG A 68 -12.80 17.01 -41.45
CA ARG A 68 -13.27 17.44 -40.12
C ARG A 68 -12.86 16.43 -39.05
N LYS A 69 -11.55 16.16 -38.97
CA LYS A 69 -10.96 15.20 -38.02
C LYS A 69 -10.94 15.76 -36.60
N VAL A 70 -10.71 17.07 -36.46
CA VAL A 70 -10.71 17.75 -35.17
C VAL A 70 -12.10 18.28 -34.88
N ARG A 71 -12.61 17.98 -33.69
CA ARG A 71 -13.91 18.50 -33.21
C ARG A 71 -13.72 19.83 -32.50
N VAL A 72 -14.59 20.80 -32.77
CA VAL A 72 -14.49 22.13 -32.13
C VAL A 72 -15.71 22.39 -31.26
N PHE A 73 -15.49 22.47 -29.96
CA PHE A 73 -16.49 22.83 -28.96
C PHE A 73 -16.36 24.30 -28.63
N THR A 74 -17.49 24.99 -28.47
CA THR A 74 -17.49 26.42 -28.21
C THR A 74 -18.38 26.76 -27.02
N TYR A 75 -17.81 27.46 -26.05
CA TYR A 75 -18.45 27.89 -24.82
C TYR A 75 -18.54 29.42 -24.82
N LEU A 76 -19.76 29.95 -24.98
CA LEU A 76 -20.02 31.37 -24.90
C LEU A 76 -20.25 31.78 -23.44
N ILE A 77 -19.35 32.55 -22.84
CA ILE A 77 -19.48 33.03 -21.46
C ILE A 77 -20.17 34.39 -21.46
N GLY A 78 -21.22 34.50 -20.64
CA GLY A 78 -21.91 35.76 -20.41
C GLY A 78 -23.40 35.72 -20.74
N ARG A 79 -24.09 36.77 -20.32
CA ARG A 79 -25.54 36.92 -20.54
C ARG A 79 -25.88 37.46 -21.92
N GLU A 80 -24.90 38.05 -22.60
CA GLU A 80 -25.08 38.62 -23.94
C GLU A 80 -24.94 37.53 -25.01
N VAL A 81 -25.92 37.47 -25.93
CA VAL A 81 -25.99 36.46 -27.00
C VAL A 81 -25.71 37.04 -28.39
N THR A 82 -25.21 38.28 -28.44
CA THR A 82 -24.94 39.02 -29.69
C THR A 82 -24.01 38.25 -30.62
N PHE A 83 -23.03 37.54 -30.07
CA PHE A 83 -22.03 36.77 -30.83
C PHE A 83 -22.36 35.27 -30.95
N ALA A 84 -23.51 34.82 -30.42
CA ALA A 84 -23.91 33.43 -30.45
C ALA A 84 -23.96 32.82 -31.87
N PRO A 85 -24.43 33.51 -32.93
CA PRO A 85 -24.48 32.94 -34.27
C PRO A 85 -23.10 32.51 -34.81
N ASN A 86 -22.08 33.36 -34.62
CA ASN A 86 -20.73 33.12 -35.11
C ASN A 86 -20.05 31.98 -34.34
N VAL A 87 -20.16 32.00 -33.01
CA VAL A 87 -19.59 30.97 -32.13
C VAL A 87 -20.27 29.62 -32.38
N LYS A 88 -21.59 29.61 -32.55
CA LYS A 88 -22.36 28.42 -32.92
C LYS A 88 -21.97 27.87 -34.29
N TRP A 89 -21.74 28.75 -35.27
CA TRP A 89 -21.29 28.36 -36.61
C TRP A 89 -19.96 27.59 -36.58
N ILE A 90 -19.00 28.04 -35.74
CA ILE A 90 -17.71 27.36 -35.55
C ILE A 90 -17.91 25.91 -35.07
N ALA A 91 -18.73 25.69 -34.04
CA ALA A 91 -18.96 24.35 -33.51
C ALA A 91 -19.73 23.45 -34.47
N CYS A 92 -20.81 23.96 -35.08
CA CYS A 92 -21.68 23.20 -35.98
C CYS A 92 -20.92 22.68 -37.22
N ASN A 93 -20.04 23.49 -37.81
CA ASN A 93 -19.30 23.08 -39.00
C ASN A 93 -18.15 22.10 -38.72
N ASN A 94 -17.70 22.01 -37.47
CA ASN A 94 -16.59 21.15 -37.06
C ASN A 94 -17.04 19.98 -36.17
N LYS A 95 -18.29 19.49 -36.34
CA LYS A 95 -18.82 18.29 -35.65
C LYS A 95 -18.72 18.35 -34.11
N GLY A 96 -18.77 19.55 -33.52
CA GLY A 96 -18.71 19.74 -32.07
C GLY A 96 -20.06 20.12 -31.46
N TYR A 97 -20.00 20.86 -30.34
CA TYR A 97 -21.16 21.33 -29.60
C TYR A 97 -21.00 22.80 -29.18
N TYR A 98 -22.11 23.53 -29.20
CA TYR A 98 -22.19 24.91 -28.73
C TYR A 98 -23.03 24.96 -27.47
N THR A 99 -22.52 25.63 -26.44
CA THR A 99 -23.30 25.95 -25.24
C THR A 99 -22.99 27.35 -24.73
N GLN A 100 -23.97 27.95 -24.06
CA GLN A 100 -23.85 29.25 -23.43
C GLN A 100 -23.83 29.09 -21.91
N ILE A 101 -22.80 29.62 -21.27
CA ILE A 101 -22.63 29.63 -19.82
C ILE A 101 -22.96 31.03 -19.32
N SER A 102 -24.18 31.20 -18.83
CA SER A 102 -24.65 32.51 -18.33
C SER A 102 -24.32 32.73 -16.86
N THR A 103 -24.27 31.64 -16.07
CA THR A 103 -23.99 31.68 -14.63
C THR A 103 -23.01 30.59 -14.23
N LEU A 104 -22.40 30.73 -13.05
CA LEU A 104 -21.51 29.72 -12.48
C LEU A 104 -22.24 28.39 -12.19
N ALA A 105 -23.54 28.43 -11.93
CA ALA A 105 -24.35 27.23 -11.69
C ALA A 105 -24.45 26.35 -12.95
N ASP A 106 -24.45 26.97 -14.13
CA ASP A 106 -24.64 26.27 -15.41
C ASP A 106 -23.34 25.61 -15.90
N VAL A 107 -22.19 25.88 -15.28
CA VAL A 107 -20.87 25.44 -15.76
C VAL A 107 -20.79 23.92 -15.76
N GLN A 108 -21.18 23.27 -14.65
CA GLN A 108 -20.97 21.83 -14.48
C GLN A 108 -21.76 21.01 -15.51
N GLU A 109 -23.03 21.34 -15.71
CA GLU A 109 -23.90 20.64 -16.67
C GLU A 109 -23.44 20.89 -18.11
N ASN A 110 -23.26 22.16 -18.48
CA ASN A 110 -22.92 22.53 -19.86
C ASN A 110 -21.52 22.09 -20.30
N VAL A 111 -20.55 22.10 -19.39
CA VAL A 111 -19.20 21.64 -19.72
C VAL A 111 -19.19 20.14 -19.98
N MET A 112 -19.96 19.33 -19.23
CA MET A 112 -19.97 17.87 -19.34
C MET A 112 -20.64 17.32 -20.62
N GLU A 113 -21.46 18.11 -21.30
CA GLU A 113 -22.15 17.73 -22.56
C GLU A 113 -21.21 17.29 -23.70
N TYR A 114 -19.95 17.73 -23.70
CA TYR A 114 -18.98 17.29 -24.71
C TYR A 114 -18.80 15.76 -24.74
N LEU A 115 -18.96 15.08 -23.60
CA LEU A 115 -18.88 13.62 -23.49
C LEU A 115 -19.97 12.92 -24.31
N HIS A 116 -21.19 13.48 -24.33
CA HIS A 116 -22.27 12.96 -25.17
C HIS A 116 -21.96 13.06 -26.65
N VAL A 117 -21.18 14.06 -27.08
CA VAL A 117 -20.78 14.20 -28.48
C VAL A 117 -19.60 13.29 -28.83
N LEU A 118 -18.61 13.19 -27.94
CA LEU A 118 -17.45 12.32 -28.13
C LEU A 118 -17.79 10.83 -28.09
N SER A 119 -18.82 10.43 -27.34
CA SER A 119 -19.27 9.04 -27.24
C SER A 119 -20.08 8.53 -28.46
N ARG A 120 -20.63 9.42 -29.30
CA ARG A 120 -21.46 9.02 -30.46
C ARG A 120 -20.82 7.96 -31.37
N PRO A 121 -19.53 8.06 -31.78
CA PRO A 121 -18.90 7.02 -32.60
C PRO A 121 -18.87 5.66 -31.91
N MET A 122 -18.59 5.63 -30.60
CA MET A 122 -18.60 4.39 -29.82
C MET A 122 -19.99 3.76 -29.81
N VAL A 123 -21.03 4.58 -29.60
CA VAL A 123 -22.43 4.12 -29.61
C VAL A 123 -22.84 3.57 -30.97
N ILE A 124 -22.45 4.25 -32.06
CA ILE A 124 -22.76 3.82 -33.43
C ILE A 124 -22.06 2.50 -33.77
N ASN A 125 -20.80 2.35 -33.35
CA ASN A 125 -20.01 1.13 -33.58
C ASN A 125 -20.43 -0.04 -32.66
N HIS A 126 -21.29 0.20 -31.67
CA HIS A 126 -21.70 -0.78 -30.64
C HIS A 126 -20.50 -1.33 -29.88
N ASP A 127 -19.57 -0.43 -29.59
CA ASP A 127 -18.32 -0.78 -28.94
C ASP A 127 -18.53 -0.93 -27.44
N HIS A 128 -18.39 -2.15 -26.95
CA HIS A 128 -18.68 -2.54 -25.58
C HIS A 128 -17.39 -2.80 -24.80
N ASP A 129 -16.41 -1.92 -25.00
CA ASP A 129 -15.15 -1.97 -24.30
C ASP A 129 -15.35 -1.89 -22.79
N ILE A 130 -14.78 -2.86 -22.10
CA ILE A 130 -14.71 -2.91 -20.65
C ILE A 130 -13.46 -2.13 -20.23
N ILE A 131 -13.65 -1.11 -19.40
CA ILE A 131 -12.56 -0.25 -18.93
C ILE A 131 -12.44 -0.43 -17.43
N TRP A 132 -11.19 -0.51 -16.95
CA TRP A 132 -10.86 -0.51 -15.54
C TRP A 132 -10.39 0.87 -15.12
N THR A 133 -10.89 1.37 -13.99
CA THR A 133 -10.41 2.62 -13.41
C THR A 133 -9.12 2.41 -12.60
N GLU A 134 -8.35 3.48 -12.46
CA GLU A 134 -7.24 3.53 -11.50
C GLU A 134 -7.74 3.35 -10.07
N ALA A 135 -6.84 3.06 -9.14
CA ALA A 135 -7.18 2.91 -7.72
C ALA A 135 -7.76 4.22 -7.17
N TYR A 136 -8.99 4.18 -6.69
CA TYR A 136 -9.62 5.32 -6.02
C TYR A 136 -10.20 4.89 -4.68
N MET A 137 -10.48 5.88 -3.84
CA MET A 137 -11.07 5.66 -2.53
C MET A 137 -12.54 6.00 -2.54
N ASP A 138 -13.37 5.08 -2.04
CA ASP A 138 -14.79 5.35 -1.89
C ASP A 138 -15.02 6.37 -0.76
N SER A 139 -15.58 7.51 -1.15
CA SER A 139 -15.97 8.60 -0.27
C SER A 139 -16.99 8.20 0.81
N ALA A 140 -17.82 7.17 0.57
CA ALA A 140 -18.81 6.70 1.55
C ALA A 140 -18.17 5.81 2.64
N LEU A 141 -17.24 4.93 2.25
CA LEU A 141 -16.52 4.03 3.17
C LEU A 141 -15.47 4.74 4.03
N PHE A 142 -14.97 5.89 3.58
CA PHE A 142 -14.03 6.74 4.33
C PHE A 142 -14.54 7.21 5.70
N ALA A 143 -15.87 7.23 5.90
CA ALA A 143 -16.49 7.57 7.19
C ALA A 143 -16.36 6.44 8.23
N SER A 144 -16.10 5.20 7.79
CA SER A 144 -15.92 4.03 8.65
C SER A 144 -14.43 3.74 8.88
N GLN A 145 -14.02 3.55 10.13
CA GLN A 145 -12.63 3.47 10.60
C GLN A 145 -11.77 2.28 10.09
N ALA A 146 -12.18 1.56 9.04
CA ALA A 146 -11.41 0.43 8.51
C ALA A 146 -10.30 0.90 7.56
N GLN A 147 -9.14 1.20 8.16
CA GLN A 147 -7.96 1.81 7.53
C GLN A 147 -7.29 0.99 6.40
N SER A 148 -7.68 -0.26 6.14
CA SER A 148 -7.10 -1.13 5.11
C SER A 148 -8.06 -1.53 3.98
N LEU A 149 -9.31 -1.04 3.99
CA LEU A 149 -10.35 -1.38 3.00
C LEU A 149 -10.58 -0.29 1.93
N LEU A 150 -9.68 0.69 1.81
CA LEU A 150 -10.06 1.96 1.19
C LEU A 150 -9.89 2.04 -0.32
N LEU A 151 -9.03 1.23 -0.95
CA LEU A 151 -8.80 1.36 -2.39
C LEU A 151 -9.63 0.34 -3.17
N MET A 152 -10.27 0.85 -4.22
CA MET A 152 -11.11 0.08 -5.13
C MET A 152 -10.74 0.42 -6.57
N THR A 153 -11.05 -0.49 -7.47
CA THR A 153 -11.09 -0.25 -8.92
C THR A 153 -12.49 -0.59 -9.41
N THR A 154 -12.99 0.13 -10.40
CA THR A 154 -14.30 -0.10 -11.01
C THR A 154 -14.12 -0.67 -12.39
N VAL A 155 -14.84 -1.75 -12.67
CA VAL A 155 -15.06 -2.25 -14.03
C VAL A 155 -16.25 -1.50 -14.60
N ALA A 156 -16.02 -0.70 -15.64
CA ALA A 156 -17.03 0.14 -16.26
C ALA A 156 -17.34 -0.32 -17.70
N MET A 157 -18.62 -0.32 -18.04
CA MET A 157 -19.11 -0.65 -19.37
C MET A 157 -20.19 0.36 -19.82
N PRO A 158 -20.08 0.91 -21.05
CA PRO A 158 -21.08 1.85 -21.55
C PRO A 158 -22.36 1.12 -21.97
N VAL A 159 -23.52 1.74 -21.67
CA VAL A 159 -24.85 1.22 -22.02
C VAL A 159 -25.50 2.10 -23.07
N PHE A 160 -25.92 1.47 -24.15
CA PHE A 160 -26.49 2.14 -25.32
C PHE A 160 -27.97 1.83 -25.50
N SER A 161 -28.68 2.75 -26.14
CA SER A 161 -30.06 2.53 -26.56
C SER A 161 -30.12 1.56 -27.75
N LYS A 162 -30.83 0.44 -27.59
CA LYS A 162 -31.03 -0.56 -28.67
C LYS A 162 -32.15 -0.19 -29.66
N LYS A 163 -32.81 0.96 -29.51
CA LYS A 163 -33.92 1.37 -30.40
C LYS A 163 -33.35 1.84 -31.74
N ASN A 164 -33.93 1.37 -32.85
CA ASN A 164 -33.45 1.72 -34.20
C ASN A 164 -33.52 3.24 -34.48
N GLU A 165 -34.49 3.97 -33.90
CA GLU A 165 -34.68 5.42 -34.08
C GLU A 165 -33.60 6.27 -33.39
N THR A 166 -33.02 5.77 -32.30
CA THR A 166 -31.96 6.46 -31.53
C THR A 166 -30.56 6.01 -31.93
N ARG A 167 -30.48 4.97 -32.77
CA ARG A 167 -29.23 4.35 -33.23
C ARG A 167 -28.36 5.29 -34.06
N SER A 168 -28.96 6.08 -34.96
CA SER A 168 -28.25 7.10 -35.74
C SER A 168 -27.83 8.32 -34.93
N HIS A 169 -28.49 8.56 -33.80
CA HIS A 169 -28.22 9.70 -32.92
C HIS A 169 -27.07 9.44 -31.93
N GLY A 170 -26.64 8.18 -31.76
CA GLY A 170 -25.51 7.81 -30.92
C GLY A 170 -25.74 8.11 -29.44
N ILE A 171 -26.94 7.82 -28.92
CA ILE A 171 -27.33 8.13 -27.54
C ILE A 171 -26.71 7.15 -26.54
N LEU A 172 -25.81 7.65 -25.69
CA LEU A 172 -25.33 6.99 -24.48
C LEU A 172 -26.42 7.09 -23.40
N LEU A 173 -26.92 5.95 -22.92
CA LEU A 173 -27.90 5.93 -21.82
C LEU A 173 -27.23 6.13 -20.46
N GLY A 174 -26.00 5.63 -20.32
CA GLY A 174 -25.22 5.73 -19.10
C GLY A 174 -24.05 4.76 -19.11
N VAL A 175 -23.42 4.62 -17.95
CA VAL A 175 -22.33 3.68 -17.70
C VAL A 175 -22.74 2.81 -16.52
N VAL A 176 -22.56 1.50 -16.65
CA VAL A 176 -22.69 0.57 -15.53
C VAL A 176 -21.30 0.27 -15.02
N GLY A 177 -21.12 0.36 -13.70
CA GLY A 177 -19.87 0.09 -13.01
C GLY A 177 -20.08 -0.94 -11.91
N SER A 178 -19.10 -1.81 -11.72
CA SER A 178 -19.01 -2.67 -10.52
C SER A 178 -17.67 -2.44 -9.84
N ASP A 179 -17.72 -2.15 -8.55
CA ASP A 179 -16.52 -1.87 -7.76
C ASP A 179 -15.91 -3.17 -7.23
N VAL A 180 -14.60 -3.27 -7.35
CA VAL A 180 -13.78 -4.38 -6.89
C VAL A 180 -12.81 -3.84 -5.84
N PRO A 181 -12.95 -4.23 -4.55
CA PRO A 181 -12.00 -3.84 -3.52
C PRO A 181 -10.64 -4.46 -3.82
N LEU A 182 -9.57 -3.66 -3.80
CA LEU A 182 -8.22 -4.17 -4.06
C LEU A 182 -7.75 -5.15 -3.00
N ARG A 183 -8.34 -5.08 -1.80
CA ARG A 183 -8.12 -6.07 -0.75
C ARG A 183 -8.42 -7.49 -1.24
N GLU A 184 -9.50 -7.68 -1.99
CA GLU A 184 -9.90 -8.99 -2.52
C GLU A 184 -8.85 -9.55 -3.49
N LEU A 185 -8.24 -8.69 -4.30
CA LEU A 185 -7.16 -9.10 -5.21
C LEU A 185 -5.91 -9.52 -4.45
N LEU A 186 -5.56 -8.80 -3.37
CA LEU A 186 -4.42 -9.16 -2.52
C LEU A 186 -4.63 -10.49 -1.77
N LYS A 187 -5.88 -10.90 -1.51
CA LYS A 187 -6.16 -12.22 -0.89
C LYS A 187 -5.63 -13.38 -1.74
N LEU A 188 -5.53 -13.21 -3.05
CA LEU A 188 -5.02 -14.23 -3.98
C LEU A 188 -3.51 -14.45 -3.87
N ALA A 189 -2.77 -13.54 -3.21
CA ALA A 189 -1.33 -13.63 -3.03
C ALA A 189 -0.97 -13.62 -1.52
N PRO A 190 -1.28 -14.71 -0.79
CA PRO A 190 -1.15 -14.74 0.67
C PRO A 190 0.32 -14.68 1.12
N ARG A 191 0.58 -13.89 2.17
CA ARG A 191 1.93 -13.61 2.67
C ARG A 191 2.64 -14.82 3.25
N TYR A 192 1.90 -15.73 3.88
CA TYR A 192 2.48 -16.94 4.43
C TYR A 192 3.14 -17.81 3.34
N LYS A 193 2.72 -17.72 2.08
CA LYS A 193 3.38 -18.41 0.94
C LYS A 193 4.59 -17.64 0.41
N LEU A 194 4.50 -16.31 0.32
CA LEU A 194 5.55 -15.44 -0.23
C LEU A 194 6.79 -15.32 0.67
N GLY A 195 6.65 -15.61 1.97
CA GLY A 195 7.74 -15.51 2.95
C GLY A 195 7.78 -14.17 3.67
N VAL A 196 8.78 -14.01 4.53
CA VAL A 196 8.85 -12.93 5.53
C VAL A 196 8.90 -11.53 4.89
N HIS A 197 9.67 -11.41 3.81
CA HIS A 197 9.86 -10.17 3.05
C HIS A 197 9.13 -10.16 1.71
N GLY A 198 8.54 -11.29 1.32
CA GLY A 198 7.86 -11.42 0.03
C GLY A 198 6.54 -10.67 -0.03
N TYR A 199 6.25 -10.07 -1.19
CA TYR A 199 5.03 -9.31 -1.42
C TYR A 199 4.56 -9.41 -2.87
N ALA A 200 3.29 -9.13 -3.09
CA ALA A 200 2.72 -8.96 -4.41
C ALA A 200 2.26 -7.52 -4.58
N PHE A 201 2.32 -7.02 -5.82
CA PHE A 201 1.86 -5.70 -6.18
C PHE A 201 1.24 -5.70 -7.58
N LEU A 202 0.40 -4.70 -7.83
CA LEU A 202 -0.35 -4.56 -9.08
C LEU A 202 -0.08 -3.18 -9.68
N ASN A 203 0.16 -3.16 -10.98
CA ASN A 203 0.42 -1.96 -11.76
C ASN A 203 -0.55 -1.85 -12.93
N THR A 204 -0.85 -0.64 -13.37
CA THR A 204 -1.57 -0.35 -14.60
C THR A 204 -0.63 -0.29 -15.81
N ASN A 205 -1.19 -0.36 -17.01
CA ASN A 205 -0.50 -0.12 -18.28
C ASN A 205 0.03 1.32 -18.46
N ASN A 206 -0.18 2.22 -17.49
CA ASN A 206 0.40 3.56 -17.47
C ASN A 206 1.56 3.69 -16.48
N GLY A 207 1.84 2.66 -15.68
CA GLY A 207 2.87 2.71 -14.62
C GLY A 207 2.34 3.10 -13.25
N TYR A 208 1.04 3.39 -13.11
CA TYR A 208 0.45 3.70 -11.80
C TYR A 208 0.17 2.46 -10.97
N ILE A 209 0.59 2.53 -9.71
CA ILE A 209 0.39 1.47 -8.73
C ILE A 209 -1.10 1.37 -8.39
N LEU A 210 -1.65 0.19 -8.59
CA LEU A 210 -2.97 -0.16 -8.11
C LEU A 210 -2.88 -0.56 -6.63
N SER A 211 -1.96 -1.46 -6.30
CA SER A 211 -1.76 -1.96 -4.93
C SER A 211 -0.30 -2.30 -4.67
N HIS A 212 0.27 -1.79 -3.57
CA HIS A 212 1.65 -2.05 -3.15
C HIS A 212 1.80 -1.86 -1.62
N PRO A 213 2.63 -2.64 -0.90
CA PRO A 213 2.77 -2.54 0.56
C PRO A 213 3.22 -1.15 1.06
N ASP A 214 4.09 -0.51 0.28
CA ASP A 214 4.61 0.83 0.58
C ASP A 214 3.74 1.97 0.02
N LEU A 215 2.62 1.66 -0.65
CA LEU A 215 1.67 2.70 -1.05
C LEU A 215 1.03 3.31 0.19
N ARG A 216 1.30 4.60 0.43
CA ARG A 216 0.74 5.36 1.56
C ARG A 216 -0.24 6.42 1.03
N PRO A 217 -1.52 6.08 0.78
CA PRO A 217 -2.49 7.00 0.17
C PRO A 217 -2.99 8.07 1.15
N LEU A 218 -2.79 7.88 2.45
CA LEU A 218 -3.28 8.77 3.51
C LEU A 218 -2.14 9.55 4.17
N TYR A 219 -2.46 10.76 4.65
CA TYR A 219 -1.61 11.52 5.57
C TYR A 219 -2.43 12.00 6.78
N LYS A 220 -1.77 12.20 7.92
CA LYS A 220 -2.40 12.72 9.14
C LYS A 220 -2.32 14.25 9.15
N GLU A 221 -3.46 14.91 9.26
CA GLU A 221 -3.57 16.35 9.50
C GLU A 221 -4.26 16.56 10.86
N GLY A 222 -3.46 16.75 11.92
CA GLY A 222 -3.94 16.71 13.29
C GLY A 222 -4.50 15.33 13.66
N LYS A 223 -5.75 15.27 14.14
CA LYS A 223 -6.43 14.01 14.50
C LYS A 223 -7.19 13.35 13.33
N LYS A 224 -7.23 13.96 12.15
CA LYS A 224 -7.96 13.44 10.98
C LYS A 224 -6.99 12.90 9.94
N LEU A 225 -7.30 11.71 9.41
CA LEU A 225 -6.65 11.17 8.22
C LEU A 225 -7.29 11.77 6.98
N LYS A 226 -6.47 12.26 6.05
CA LYS A 226 -6.91 12.77 4.75
C LYS A 226 -6.17 12.05 3.62
N PRO A 227 -6.80 11.83 2.46
CA PRO A 227 -6.12 11.32 1.29
C PRO A 227 -5.07 12.33 0.82
N LYS A 228 -3.88 11.84 0.47
CA LYS A 228 -2.83 12.66 -0.14
C LYS A 228 -3.31 13.15 -1.51
N PRO A 229 -2.94 14.37 -1.94
CA PRO A 229 -3.17 14.78 -3.32
C PRO A 229 -2.56 13.76 -4.29
N ASN A 230 -3.27 13.41 -5.35
CA ASN A 230 -2.79 12.52 -6.42
C ASN A 230 -2.39 11.11 -5.94
N TYR A 231 -2.99 10.60 -4.86
CA TYR A 231 -2.69 9.25 -4.35
C TYR A 231 -2.99 8.13 -5.36
N ASN A 232 -3.86 8.38 -6.33
CA ASN A 232 -4.30 7.45 -7.37
C ASN A 232 -3.35 7.37 -8.58
N SER A 233 -2.36 8.27 -8.66
CA SER A 233 -1.42 8.38 -9.78
C SER A 233 0.03 8.25 -9.32
N VAL A 234 0.28 7.43 -8.28
CA VAL A 234 1.63 7.14 -7.80
C VAL A 234 2.26 6.13 -8.77
N ASP A 235 3.38 6.50 -9.40
CA ASP A 235 4.08 5.63 -10.34
C ASP A 235 4.92 4.57 -9.60
N LEU A 236 5.12 3.40 -10.23
CA LEU A 236 6.00 2.34 -9.74
C LEU A 236 7.42 2.85 -9.43
N SER A 237 7.95 3.77 -10.24
CA SER A 237 9.29 4.35 -10.01
C SER A 237 9.39 5.16 -8.70
N GLU A 238 8.26 5.64 -8.17
CA GLU A 238 8.22 6.37 -6.89
C GLU A 238 8.26 5.45 -5.67
N VAL A 239 8.18 4.13 -5.86
CA VAL A 239 8.17 3.15 -4.78
C VAL A 239 9.32 2.16 -4.92
N GLU A 240 9.56 1.65 -6.13
CA GLU A 240 10.67 0.75 -6.44
C GLU A 240 11.91 1.54 -6.90
N TRP A 241 12.52 2.32 -5.98
CA TRP A 241 13.58 3.29 -6.30
C TRP A 241 14.86 2.70 -6.90
N GLU A 242 15.08 1.40 -6.77
CA GLU A 242 16.30 0.75 -7.24
C GLU A 242 16.20 0.31 -8.72
N ASP A 243 15.00 0.33 -9.32
CA ASP A 243 14.81 0.17 -10.78
C ASP A 243 15.18 1.46 -11.54
N ARG A 244 16.44 1.88 -11.47
CA ARG A 244 16.93 3.16 -12.02
C ARG A 244 16.84 3.25 -13.54
N ASP A 245 16.97 2.10 -14.21
CA ASP A 245 16.90 1.99 -15.67
C ASP A 245 15.46 1.76 -16.15
N GLU A 246 14.47 1.78 -15.24
CA GLU A 246 13.05 1.55 -15.49
C GLU A 246 12.77 0.24 -16.27
N ILE A 247 13.59 -0.79 -16.04
CA ILE A 247 13.52 -2.07 -16.75
C ILE A 247 12.25 -2.80 -16.32
N LEU A 248 12.03 -2.91 -15.00
CA LEU A 248 10.85 -3.55 -14.44
C LEU A 248 9.59 -2.76 -14.83
N ARG A 249 9.64 -1.45 -14.65
CA ARG A 249 8.53 -0.55 -14.98
C ARG A 249 8.11 -0.68 -16.45
N THR A 250 9.06 -0.60 -17.37
CA THR A 250 8.78 -0.65 -18.82
C THR A 250 8.24 -2.02 -19.21
N ALA A 251 8.84 -3.11 -18.72
CA ALA A 251 8.41 -4.46 -19.02
C ALA A 251 6.96 -4.71 -18.54
N MET A 252 6.62 -4.26 -17.33
CA MET A 252 5.26 -4.38 -16.79
C MET A 252 4.23 -3.52 -17.54
N ILE A 253 4.61 -2.32 -17.97
CA ILE A 253 3.74 -1.45 -18.80
C ILE A 253 3.46 -2.08 -20.16
N ASN A 254 4.48 -2.72 -20.76
CA ASN A 254 4.36 -3.42 -22.04
C ASN A 254 3.61 -4.75 -21.94
N GLY A 255 3.27 -5.22 -20.73
CA GLY A 255 2.63 -6.51 -20.52
C GLY A 255 3.55 -7.70 -20.82
N GLU A 256 4.85 -7.55 -20.58
CA GLU A 256 5.81 -8.63 -20.77
C GLU A 256 5.83 -9.57 -19.55
N THR A 257 6.06 -10.87 -19.78
CA THR A 257 6.30 -11.84 -18.71
C THR A 257 7.80 -12.04 -18.54
N GLY A 258 8.30 -11.92 -17.32
CA GLY A 258 9.73 -12.03 -17.07
C GLY A 258 10.08 -12.14 -15.59
N TYR A 259 11.39 -12.13 -15.35
CA TYR A 259 11.96 -12.04 -14.01
C TYR A 259 13.16 -11.09 -14.01
N LEU A 260 13.39 -10.45 -12.86
CA LEU A 260 14.49 -9.52 -12.64
C LEU A 260 14.99 -9.65 -11.20
N SER A 261 16.31 -9.68 -11.01
CA SER A 261 16.91 -9.71 -9.68
C SER A 261 17.57 -8.37 -9.38
N MET A 262 17.27 -7.78 -8.23
CA MET A 262 17.85 -6.51 -7.80
C MET A 262 18.22 -6.52 -6.32
N ASP A 263 19.34 -5.89 -5.99
CA ASP A 263 19.70 -5.60 -4.60
C ASP A 263 18.97 -4.33 -4.17
N VAL A 264 18.11 -4.46 -3.15
CA VAL A 264 17.21 -3.40 -2.71
C VAL A 264 17.46 -2.97 -1.28
N LYS A 265 17.18 -1.70 -1.02
CA LYS A 265 17.24 -1.11 0.32
C LYS A 265 15.82 -0.84 0.79
N VAL A 266 15.34 -1.68 1.71
CA VAL A 266 13.98 -1.55 2.23
C VAL A 266 13.99 -0.68 3.48
N PRO A 267 13.34 0.51 3.45
CA PRO A 267 13.17 1.32 4.65
C PRO A 267 12.22 0.63 5.62
N VAL A 268 12.63 0.48 6.88
CA VAL A 268 11.81 -0.08 7.96
C VAL A 268 11.74 0.90 9.12
N ASP A 269 10.83 0.64 10.06
CA ASP A 269 10.61 1.51 11.22
C ASP A 269 10.34 2.97 10.82
N LYS A 270 9.35 3.17 9.94
CA LYS A 270 8.98 4.49 9.39
C LYS A 270 10.15 5.23 8.72
N GLY A 271 11.08 4.49 8.10
CA GLY A 271 12.24 5.05 7.40
C GLY A 271 13.42 5.39 8.29
N LYS A 272 13.40 5.02 9.58
CA LYS A 272 14.54 5.21 10.49
C LYS A 272 15.65 4.21 10.23
N ARG A 273 15.31 3.00 9.78
CA ARG A 273 16.27 1.90 9.59
C ARG A 273 16.15 1.35 8.17
N VAL A 274 17.19 0.64 7.73
CA VAL A 274 17.25 0.07 6.37
C VAL A 274 17.67 -1.39 6.47
N LEU A 275 16.97 -2.24 5.73
CA LEU A 275 17.36 -3.62 5.45
C LEU A 275 17.93 -3.71 4.03
N PHE A 276 18.96 -4.54 3.85
CA PHE A 276 19.58 -4.79 2.56
C PHE A 276 19.16 -6.19 2.12
N LEU A 277 18.33 -6.27 1.08
CA LEU A 277 17.77 -7.53 0.58
C LEU A 277 18.18 -7.73 -0.87
N THR A 278 18.28 -8.98 -1.31
CA THR A 278 18.33 -9.32 -2.74
C THR A 278 16.97 -9.88 -3.12
N ASN A 279 16.22 -9.12 -3.92
CA ASN A 279 14.86 -9.44 -4.32
C ASN A 279 14.85 -9.99 -5.75
N ASP A 280 14.14 -11.11 -5.92
CA ASP A 280 13.78 -11.66 -7.22
C ASP A 280 12.33 -11.26 -7.53
N TYR A 281 12.17 -10.41 -8.53
CA TYR A 281 10.90 -9.93 -9.05
C TYR A 281 10.45 -10.84 -10.19
N PHE A 282 9.22 -11.33 -10.11
CA PHE A 282 8.53 -12.08 -11.14
C PHE A 282 7.31 -11.29 -11.58
N PHE A 283 7.16 -11.04 -12.87
CA PHE A 283 6.07 -10.20 -13.36
C PHE A 283 5.44 -10.76 -14.62
N THR A 284 4.15 -10.48 -14.80
CA THR A 284 3.35 -10.92 -15.95
C THR A 284 2.12 -10.03 -16.14
N ASP A 285 1.55 -10.02 -17.35
CA ASP A 285 0.26 -9.39 -17.61
C ASP A 285 -0.91 -10.20 -17.00
N ILE A 286 -1.98 -9.51 -16.62
CA ILE A 286 -3.26 -10.14 -16.29
C ILE A 286 -4.16 -10.05 -17.52
N SER A 287 -4.24 -11.17 -18.25
CA SER A 287 -4.96 -11.24 -19.51
C SER A 287 -6.40 -10.74 -19.42
N GLY A 288 -6.80 -9.88 -20.36
CA GLY A 288 -8.14 -9.27 -20.39
C GLY A 288 -8.31 -8.05 -19.47
N THR A 289 -7.24 -7.60 -18.81
CA THR A 289 -7.23 -6.36 -18.01
C THR A 289 -6.02 -5.50 -18.40
N PRO A 290 -6.03 -4.19 -18.09
CA PRO A 290 -4.87 -3.32 -18.30
C PRO A 290 -3.84 -3.43 -17.16
N PHE A 291 -3.89 -4.51 -16.37
CA PHE A 291 -3.08 -4.66 -15.17
C PHE A 291 -1.96 -5.68 -15.36
N SER A 292 -0.84 -5.45 -14.67
CA SER A 292 0.29 -6.37 -14.57
C SER A 292 0.51 -6.72 -13.11
N LEU A 293 0.78 -7.99 -12.84
CA LEU A 293 1.09 -8.52 -11.51
C LEU A 293 2.60 -8.64 -11.34
N GLY A 294 3.11 -8.13 -10.22
CA GLY A 294 4.46 -8.35 -9.75
C GLY A 294 4.45 -9.15 -8.45
N VAL A 295 5.30 -10.16 -8.34
CA VAL A 295 5.55 -10.94 -7.13
C VAL A 295 7.03 -10.86 -6.81
N VAL A 296 7.34 -10.49 -5.57
CA VAL A 296 8.70 -10.28 -5.09
C VAL A 296 9.01 -11.33 -4.03
N LEU A 297 10.10 -12.05 -4.23
CA LEU A 297 10.62 -13.04 -3.30
C LEU A 297 12.05 -12.64 -2.92
N SER A 298 12.33 -12.56 -1.62
CA SER A 298 13.68 -12.24 -1.13
C SER A 298 14.51 -13.52 -1.00
N ARG A 299 15.74 -13.51 -1.54
CA ARG A 299 16.64 -14.67 -1.50
C ARG A 299 17.02 -15.04 -0.06
N GLY A 300 17.20 -16.33 0.18
CA GLY A 300 17.49 -16.89 1.50
C GLY A 300 16.32 -16.89 2.48
N HIS A 301 15.31 -16.04 2.28
CA HIS A 301 14.20 -15.84 3.21
C HIS A 301 12.86 -16.16 2.54
N GLY A 302 12.49 -17.45 2.55
CA GLY A 302 11.26 -17.95 1.92
C GLY A 302 11.49 -19.06 0.90
N GLU A 303 12.75 -19.35 0.54
CA GLU A 303 13.12 -20.46 -0.36
C GLU A 303 12.69 -21.84 0.16
N TYR A 304 12.73 -22.01 1.49
CA TYR A 304 12.34 -23.25 2.16
C TYR A 304 11.32 -22.97 3.26
N ILE A 305 10.33 -23.85 3.34
CA ILE A 305 9.25 -23.82 4.33
C ILE A 305 9.33 -25.10 5.14
N LEU A 306 9.16 -24.97 6.46
CA LEU A 306 9.00 -26.13 7.32
C LEU A 306 7.52 -26.52 7.32
N LEU A 307 7.23 -27.69 6.78
CA LEU A 307 5.89 -28.28 6.83
C LEU A 307 5.90 -29.43 7.83
N GLY A 308 4.87 -29.49 8.66
CA GLY A 308 4.65 -30.55 9.61
C GLY A 308 3.19 -30.96 9.62
N ASN A 309 2.92 -32.17 10.11
CA ASN A 309 1.57 -32.67 10.25
C ASN A 309 1.30 -33.03 11.71
N THR A 310 0.08 -32.81 12.17
CA THR A 310 -0.36 -33.08 13.54
C THR A 310 -1.80 -33.59 13.54
N SER A 311 -2.23 -34.21 14.63
CA SER A 311 -3.63 -34.58 14.79
C SER A 311 -4.49 -33.33 15.06
N VAL A 312 -5.74 -33.35 14.59
CA VAL A 312 -6.68 -32.23 14.80
C VAL A 312 -6.97 -32.08 16.29
N GLU A 313 -7.06 -33.19 17.03
CA GLU A 313 -7.32 -33.20 18.45
C GLU A 313 -6.20 -32.55 19.27
N GLU A 314 -4.93 -32.89 19.00
CA GLU A 314 -3.78 -32.27 19.67
C GLU A 314 -3.65 -30.79 19.28
N GLY A 315 -3.77 -30.48 17.99
CA GLY A 315 -3.70 -29.11 17.50
C GLY A 315 -4.78 -28.21 18.09
N LEU A 316 -6.03 -28.69 18.17
CA LEU A 316 -7.14 -27.93 18.71
C LEU A 316 -6.98 -27.69 20.22
N HIS A 317 -6.47 -28.66 20.97
CA HIS A 317 -6.18 -28.50 22.40
C HIS A 317 -5.20 -27.35 22.64
N ASP A 318 -4.10 -27.31 21.89
CA ASP A 318 -3.05 -26.31 22.09
C ASP A 318 -3.42 -24.94 21.49
N LEU A 319 -4.25 -24.91 20.45
CA LEU A 319 -4.79 -23.68 19.86
C LEU A 319 -5.71 -22.92 20.83
N LEU A 320 -6.35 -23.61 21.77
CA LEU A 320 -7.27 -23.03 22.76
C LEU A 320 -6.56 -22.48 24.01
N GLN A 321 -5.23 -22.54 24.08
CA GLN A 321 -4.47 -21.97 25.20
C GLN A 321 -4.58 -20.43 25.24
N PRO A 322 -4.68 -19.82 26.44
CA PRO A 322 -4.97 -18.39 26.59
C PRO A 322 -3.79 -17.46 26.25
N ASP A 323 -2.57 -17.99 26.15
CA ASP A 323 -1.37 -17.24 25.76
C ASP A 323 -1.23 -17.06 24.23
N LEU A 324 -2.09 -17.74 23.46
CA LEU A 324 -2.07 -17.80 22.01
C LEU A 324 -3.04 -16.79 21.38
N SER A 325 -2.60 -16.19 20.28
CA SER A 325 -3.44 -15.38 19.40
C SER A 325 -3.10 -15.66 17.94
N LEU A 326 -4.09 -15.50 17.07
CA LEU A 326 -3.95 -15.72 15.62
C LEU A 326 -4.00 -14.37 14.88
N ALA A 327 -3.34 -14.29 13.72
CA ALA A 327 -3.33 -13.09 12.90
C ALA A 327 -4.73 -12.73 12.39
N ASN A 328 -5.42 -11.82 13.08
CA ASN A 328 -6.82 -11.48 12.80
C ASN A 328 -7.07 -10.84 11.41
N GLU A 329 -6.04 -10.27 10.76
CA GLU A 329 -6.17 -9.69 9.42
C GLU A 329 -5.93 -10.71 8.29
N TRP A 330 -5.41 -11.90 8.61
CA TRP A 330 -5.23 -13.00 7.67
C TRP A 330 -6.54 -13.76 7.47
N ILE A 331 -6.60 -14.57 6.42
CA ILE A 331 -7.80 -15.29 6.04
C ILE A 331 -7.47 -16.77 6.09
N TYR A 332 -7.80 -17.38 7.23
CA TYR A 332 -7.76 -18.82 7.42
C TYR A 332 -9.06 -19.43 6.92
N CYS A 333 -10.17 -18.74 7.17
CA CYS A 333 -11.50 -19.11 6.74
C CYS A 333 -12.23 -17.91 6.13
N ILE A 334 -13.02 -18.16 5.09
CA ILE A 334 -13.82 -17.16 4.40
C ILE A 334 -15.07 -16.85 5.25
N THR A 335 -15.06 -15.71 5.92
CA THR A 335 -16.16 -15.30 6.83
C THR A 335 -16.98 -14.12 6.31
N ASP A 336 -16.60 -13.52 5.18
CA ASP A 336 -17.20 -12.28 4.66
C ASP A 336 -18.37 -12.49 3.71
N ILE A 337 -18.57 -13.71 3.20
CA ILE A 337 -19.69 -14.07 2.33
C ILE A 337 -20.98 -14.20 3.14
N ASP A 338 -21.00 -15.07 4.15
CA ASP A 338 -22.18 -15.33 4.96
C ASP A 338 -22.35 -14.30 6.09
N PRO A 339 -23.49 -13.61 6.21
CA PRO A 339 -23.79 -12.69 7.31
C PRO A 339 -23.61 -13.28 8.73
N ASP A 340 -23.83 -14.58 8.90
CA ASP A 340 -23.67 -15.25 10.19
C ASP A 340 -22.21 -15.53 10.51
N HIS A 341 -21.39 -15.83 9.50
CA HIS A 341 -19.93 -15.99 9.66
C HIS A 341 -19.21 -14.66 9.91
N ARG A 342 -19.74 -13.52 9.45
CA ARG A 342 -19.12 -12.19 9.63
C ARG A 342 -18.89 -11.78 11.09
N LYS A 343 -19.60 -12.41 12.03
CA LYS A 343 -19.47 -12.15 13.47
C LYS A 343 -18.31 -12.92 14.10
N LEU A 344 -17.81 -13.94 13.42
CA LEU A 344 -16.74 -14.80 13.91
C LEU A 344 -15.39 -14.12 13.72
N SER A 345 -14.55 -14.19 14.75
CA SER A 345 -13.12 -13.99 14.59
C SER A 345 -12.52 -15.13 13.75
N GLN A 346 -11.36 -14.90 13.16
CA GLN A 346 -10.66 -15.93 12.39
C GLN A 346 -10.32 -17.16 13.23
N LEU A 347 -9.98 -16.97 14.51
CA LEU A 347 -9.74 -18.08 15.44
C LEU A 347 -11.02 -18.91 15.69
N GLU A 348 -12.16 -18.24 15.95
CA GLU A 348 -13.44 -18.94 16.13
C GLU A 348 -13.89 -19.67 14.86
N ALA A 349 -13.67 -19.07 13.69
CA ALA A 349 -13.95 -19.68 12.40
C ALA A 349 -13.12 -20.98 12.20
N VAL A 350 -11.83 -20.93 12.47
CA VAL A 350 -10.95 -22.12 12.42
C VAL A 350 -11.41 -23.19 13.41
N ILE A 351 -11.78 -22.81 14.64
CA ILE A 351 -12.28 -23.77 15.63
C ILE A 351 -13.55 -24.48 15.13
N ARG A 352 -14.54 -23.74 14.61
CA ARG A 352 -15.80 -24.32 14.12
C ARG A 352 -15.61 -25.22 12.90
N PHE A 353 -14.67 -24.85 12.03
CA PHE A 353 -14.27 -25.69 10.90
C PHE A 353 -13.67 -27.02 11.39
N LEU A 354 -12.73 -26.96 12.34
CA LEU A 354 -12.06 -28.14 12.87
C LEU A 354 -12.97 -29.05 13.71
N THR A 355 -13.95 -28.49 14.43
CA THR A 355 -14.94 -29.28 15.20
C THR A 355 -16.06 -29.85 14.34
N GLY A 356 -16.17 -29.41 13.07
CA GLY A 356 -17.25 -29.80 12.17
C GLY A 356 -18.61 -29.20 12.55
N GLU A 357 -18.63 -28.12 13.35
CA GLU A 357 -19.86 -27.42 13.72
C GLU A 357 -20.48 -26.65 12.54
N GLU A 358 -19.64 -26.16 11.62
CA GLU A 358 -20.05 -25.39 10.43
C GLU A 358 -19.40 -26.01 9.17
N PRO A 359 -20.06 -27.00 8.51
CA PRO A 359 -19.49 -27.67 7.34
C PRO A 359 -19.47 -26.79 6.08
N ASP A 360 -20.25 -25.72 6.05
CA ASP A 360 -20.32 -24.77 4.93
C ASP A 360 -19.21 -23.71 4.97
N LEU A 361 -18.34 -23.73 6.00
CA LEU A 361 -17.24 -22.79 6.14
C LEU A 361 -16.04 -23.20 5.27
N GLU A 362 -15.71 -22.39 4.28
CA GLU A 362 -14.54 -22.61 3.42
C GLU A 362 -13.27 -22.07 4.07
N CYS A 363 -12.30 -22.95 4.33
CA CYS A 363 -11.01 -22.62 4.94
C CYS A 363 -9.82 -23.08 4.10
N ASP A 364 -8.69 -22.39 4.23
CA ASP A 364 -7.41 -22.78 3.65
C ASP A 364 -6.81 -23.92 4.48
N GLU A 365 -7.04 -25.16 4.03
CA GLU A 365 -6.61 -26.36 4.74
C GLU A 365 -5.09 -26.41 4.97
N GLU A 366 -4.28 -25.92 4.01
CA GLU A 366 -2.82 -25.91 4.12
C GLU A 366 -2.38 -24.97 5.25
N LEU A 367 -2.90 -23.75 5.25
CA LEU A 367 -2.60 -22.77 6.31
C LEU A 367 -3.12 -23.24 7.68
N VAL A 368 -4.33 -23.79 7.74
CA VAL A 368 -4.91 -24.29 9.01
C VAL A 368 -4.08 -25.45 9.56
N GLN A 369 -3.60 -26.37 8.71
CA GLN A 369 -2.69 -27.44 9.15
C GLN A 369 -1.36 -26.90 9.66
N GLU A 370 -0.78 -25.89 9.01
CA GLU A 370 0.43 -25.20 9.50
C GLU A 370 0.21 -24.56 10.87
N VAL A 371 -0.94 -23.88 11.08
CA VAL A 371 -1.29 -23.28 12.38
C VAL A 371 -1.39 -24.34 13.48
N LEU A 372 -2.03 -25.48 13.20
CA LEU A 372 -2.16 -26.57 14.17
C LEU A 372 -0.79 -27.16 14.52
N PHE A 373 0.05 -27.38 13.53
CA PHE A 373 1.41 -27.86 13.74
C PHE A 373 2.21 -26.86 14.59
N ASP A 374 2.17 -25.58 14.25
CA ASP A 374 2.82 -24.50 14.99
C ASP A 374 2.32 -24.41 16.45
N ALA A 375 1.01 -24.61 16.67
CA ALA A 375 0.41 -24.59 18.01
C ALA A 375 1.00 -25.68 18.90
N VAL A 376 1.10 -26.91 18.39
CA VAL A 376 1.65 -28.07 19.11
C VAL A 376 3.15 -27.92 19.35
N VAL A 377 3.92 -27.52 18.34
CA VAL A 377 5.38 -27.35 18.47
C VAL A 377 5.73 -26.26 19.48
N THR A 378 4.90 -25.22 19.59
CA THR A 378 5.13 -24.09 20.49
C THR A 378 4.48 -24.25 21.87
N ALA A 379 3.62 -25.25 22.08
CA ALA A 379 2.95 -25.50 23.36
C ALA A 379 3.89 -25.63 24.58
N PRO A 380 5.06 -26.29 24.49
CA PRO A 380 6.00 -26.37 25.63
C PRO A 380 6.52 -25.01 26.13
N MET A 381 6.40 -23.94 25.34
CA MET A 381 6.84 -22.60 25.71
C MET A 381 6.07 -22.04 26.89
N GLU A 382 4.79 -22.38 27.05
CA GLU A 382 3.97 -21.93 28.17
C GLU A 382 4.58 -22.39 29.51
N ALA A 383 4.89 -23.68 29.63
CA ALA A 383 5.51 -24.25 30.82
C ALA A 383 6.92 -23.71 31.08
N TYR A 384 7.70 -23.51 30.01
CA TYR A 384 9.05 -22.96 30.11
C TYR A 384 9.03 -21.50 30.60
N TRP A 385 8.20 -20.65 30.02
CA TRP A 385 8.06 -19.25 30.44
C TRP A 385 7.47 -19.13 31.84
N THR A 386 6.52 -19.98 32.21
CA THR A 386 5.96 -20.00 33.57
C THR A 386 7.03 -20.37 34.60
N THR A 387 7.88 -21.36 34.30
CA THR A 387 9.00 -21.75 35.17
C THR A 387 10.01 -20.60 35.33
N LEU A 388 10.33 -19.90 34.23
CA LEU A 388 11.17 -18.70 34.27
C LEU A 388 10.54 -17.59 35.10
N ALA A 389 9.24 -17.32 34.94
CA ALA A 389 8.52 -16.31 35.71
C ALA A 389 8.62 -16.57 37.23
N LEU A 390 8.46 -17.84 37.64
CA LEU A 390 8.60 -18.25 39.03
C LEU A 390 10.02 -18.03 39.55
N ASN A 391 11.05 -18.42 38.79
CA ASN A 391 12.45 -18.18 39.18
C ASN A 391 12.77 -16.68 39.28
N MET A 392 12.29 -15.89 38.32
CA MET A 392 12.48 -14.44 38.27
C MET A 392 11.75 -13.72 39.40
N SER A 393 10.65 -14.26 39.93
CA SER A 393 9.95 -13.67 41.08
C SER A 393 10.78 -13.71 42.38
N VAL A 394 11.74 -14.64 42.46
CA VAL A 394 12.67 -14.77 43.59
C VAL A 394 13.81 -13.74 43.48
N GLU A 395 14.20 -13.36 42.27
CA GLU A 395 15.17 -12.29 41.99
C GLU A 395 14.44 -10.98 41.70
N THR A 396 14.30 -10.10 42.69
CA THR A 396 13.47 -8.87 42.67
C THR A 396 13.81 -7.81 41.60
N ASP A 397 14.66 -8.11 40.61
CA ASP A 397 15.31 -7.11 39.73
C ASP A 397 15.55 -7.61 38.30
N THR A 398 14.69 -8.49 37.77
CA THR A 398 14.95 -9.10 36.46
C THR A 398 14.71 -8.17 35.27
N GLY A 399 13.97 -7.07 35.44
CA GLY A 399 13.80 -6.01 34.45
C GLY A 399 13.22 -6.44 33.10
N VAL A 400 12.78 -7.70 32.95
CA VAL A 400 12.07 -8.22 31.77
C VAL A 400 10.57 -8.04 32.00
N GLU A 401 9.87 -7.46 31.03
CA GLU A 401 8.43 -7.20 31.12
C GLU A 401 7.60 -8.32 30.48
N MET A 402 8.03 -8.85 29.33
CA MET A 402 7.33 -9.92 28.63
C MET A 402 8.26 -10.73 27.71
N ALA A 403 7.84 -11.95 27.40
CA ALA A 403 8.36 -12.78 26.31
C ALA A 403 7.28 -12.98 25.23
N PHE A 404 7.70 -13.13 23.99
CA PHE A 404 6.80 -13.37 22.86
C PHE A 404 7.46 -14.23 21.79
N LEU A 405 6.61 -14.89 21.00
CA LEU A 405 6.96 -15.74 19.88
C LEU A 405 5.95 -15.51 18.77
N GLY A 406 6.40 -15.50 17.53
CA GLY A 406 5.53 -15.60 16.36
C GLY A 406 6.06 -16.59 15.36
N THR A 407 5.16 -17.30 14.70
CA THR A 407 5.48 -18.30 13.68
C THR A 407 5.13 -17.81 12.30
N ARG A 408 5.55 -18.54 11.27
CA ARG A 408 5.26 -18.18 9.87
C ARG A 408 3.76 -18.19 9.56
N ALA A 409 2.99 -19.10 10.16
CA ALA A 409 1.56 -19.25 9.92
C ALA A 409 0.69 -18.16 10.59
N GLY A 410 1.29 -17.13 11.18
CA GLY A 410 0.56 -16.02 11.81
C GLY A 410 0.10 -16.31 13.25
N LEU A 411 0.61 -17.39 13.86
CA LEU A 411 0.40 -17.71 15.28
C LEU A 411 1.35 -16.89 16.14
N MET A 412 0.82 -16.33 17.24
CA MET A 412 1.54 -15.51 18.20
C MET A 412 1.30 -16.04 19.61
N ARG A 413 2.38 -16.23 20.39
CA ARG A 413 2.31 -16.52 21.83
C ARG A 413 2.97 -15.40 22.62
N ASN A 414 2.42 -15.05 23.78
CA ASN A 414 3.06 -14.11 24.70
C ASN A 414 2.90 -14.50 26.18
N ALA A 415 3.89 -14.16 26.98
CA ALA A 415 3.86 -14.32 28.43
C ALA A 415 4.29 -13.02 29.12
N LEU A 416 3.49 -12.57 30.09
CA LEU A 416 3.77 -11.37 30.87
C LEU A 416 4.50 -11.75 32.16
N TYR A 417 5.64 -11.11 32.43
CA TYR A 417 6.40 -11.27 33.69
C TYR A 417 6.08 -10.18 34.72
N VAL A 418 5.39 -9.13 34.28
CA VAL A 418 4.88 -8.05 35.14
C VAL A 418 3.37 -7.93 34.96
N GLY A 419 2.66 -7.40 35.96
CA GLY A 419 1.23 -7.08 35.83
C GLY A 419 0.97 -6.20 34.61
N SER A 420 -0.15 -6.41 33.93
CA SER A 420 -0.48 -5.72 32.67
C SER A 420 -0.53 -4.19 32.83
N GLU A 421 -0.80 -3.70 34.03
CA GLU A 421 -0.77 -2.29 34.40
C GLU A 421 0.66 -1.71 34.49
N LYS A 422 1.68 -2.55 34.69
CA LYS A 422 3.08 -2.16 34.85
C LYS A 422 3.90 -2.23 33.55
N ILE A 423 3.32 -2.77 32.48
CA ILE A 423 3.96 -2.82 31.16
C ILE A 423 4.19 -1.40 30.66
N SER A 424 5.42 -1.11 30.27
CA SER A 424 5.82 0.21 29.78
C SER A 424 5.26 0.48 28.38
N ASN A 425 5.32 -0.50 27.47
CA ASN A 425 4.74 -0.41 26.12
C ASN A 425 3.43 -1.19 26.00
N ARG A 426 2.33 -0.58 26.44
CA ARG A 426 0.99 -1.21 26.41
C ARG A 426 0.39 -1.39 25.01
N LYS A 427 0.96 -0.75 23.99
CA LYS A 427 0.47 -0.86 22.60
C LYS A 427 1.07 -2.07 21.89
N PHE A 428 2.20 -2.58 22.35
CA PHE A 428 2.92 -3.70 21.73
C PHE A 428 2.06 -4.96 21.67
N LEU A 429 2.09 -5.66 20.52
CA LEU A 429 1.25 -6.81 20.19
C LEU A 429 -0.27 -6.54 20.25
N THR A 430 -0.69 -5.28 20.19
CA THR A 430 -2.10 -4.91 20.09
C THR A 430 -2.40 -4.33 18.70
N GLN A 431 -3.67 -4.31 18.31
CA GLN A 431 -4.12 -3.70 17.04
C GLN A 431 -3.75 -2.21 16.89
N LYS A 432 -3.36 -1.53 17.98
CA LYS A 432 -2.90 -0.13 17.94
C LYS A 432 -1.49 -0.01 17.37
N ASP A 433 -0.66 -1.04 17.49
CA ASP A 433 0.71 -1.08 16.99
C ASP A 433 0.84 -2.11 15.87
N LYS A 434 0.35 -1.74 14.68
CA LYS A 434 0.36 -2.58 13.48
C LYS A 434 1.74 -3.11 13.12
N GLU A 435 2.81 -2.35 13.41
CA GLU A 435 4.20 -2.78 13.15
C GLU A 435 4.63 -3.97 14.00
N SER A 436 3.95 -4.23 15.13
CA SER A 436 4.31 -5.30 16.06
C SER A 436 3.53 -6.60 15.87
N ILE A 437 2.51 -6.61 15.02
CA ILE A 437 1.62 -7.76 14.77
C ILE A 437 1.67 -8.21 13.31
N PHE A 438 1.15 -9.40 13.03
CA PHE A 438 0.89 -9.85 11.66
C PHE A 438 -0.29 -9.07 11.09
N THR A 439 -0.05 -8.37 9.98
CA THR A 439 -1.07 -7.67 9.22
C THR A 439 -1.22 -8.33 7.86
N MET A 440 -2.24 -7.92 7.09
CA MET A 440 -2.38 -8.38 5.71
C MET A 440 -1.17 -7.96 4.83
N ASP A 441 -0.53 -6.84 5.17
CA ASP A 441 0.51 -6.21 4.35
C ASP A 441 1.93 -6.65 4.73
N HIS A 442 2.17 -7.09 5.97
CA HIS A 442 3.52 -7.43 6.43
C HIS A 442 3.56 -8.31 7.68
N PHE A 443 4.69 -8.99 7.85
CA PHE A 443 5.11 -9.61 9.11
C PHE A 443 5.51 -8.54 10.13
N PRO A 444 5.46 -8.84 11.45
CA PRO A 444 5.92 -7.93 12.48
C PRO A 444 7.35 -7.43 12.23
N LEU A 445 7.64 -6.17 12.55
CA LEU A 445 8.95 -5.56 12.35
C LEU A 445 10.06 -6.32 13.08
N TRP A 446 9.81 -6.77 14.32
CA TRP A 446 10.77 -7.57 15.08
C TRP A 446 11.04 -8.93 14.42
N TYR A 447 10.04 -9.53 13.78
CA TYR A 447 10.19 -10.78 13.04
C TYR A 447 11.03 -10.53 11.79
N ARG A 448 10.64 -9.54 10.96
CA ARG A 448 11.35 -9.18 9.72
C ARG A 448 12.81 -8.86 9.98
N ARG A 449 13.11 -8.05 11.00
CA ARG A 449 14.49 -7.74 11.36
C ARG A 449 15.24 -8.97 11.84
N ALA A 450 14.64 -9.78 12.72
CA ALA A 450 15.30 -10.96 13.24
C ALA A 450 15.61 -12.00 12.14
N ALA A 451 14.73 -12.15 11.16
CA ALA A 451 14.86 -13.08 10.03
C ALA A 451 16.11 -12.80 9.17
N GLU A 452 16.47 -11.53 8.99
CA GLU A 452 17.61 -11.11 8.17
C GLU A 452 18.98 -11.34 8.83
N HIS A 453 19.00 -11.67 10.12
CA HIS A 453 20.24 -11.88 10.84
C HIS A 453 20.53 -13.37 11.05
N PRO A 454 21.82 -13.78 11.04
CA PRO A 454 22.18 -15.17 11.23
C PRO A 454 21.63 -15.75 12.53
N PRO A 455 21.25 -17.05 12.55
CA PRO A 455 20.76 -17.71 13.75
C PRO A 455 21.71 -17.55 14.94
N GLY A 456 21.16 -17.20 16.11
CA GLY A 456 21.93 -16.90 17.32
C GLY A 456 22.32 -15.43 17.47
N SER A 457 21.99 -14.57 16.51
CA SER A 457 22.15 -13.11 16.62
C SER A 457 20.92 -12.46 17.27
N PHE A 458 21.15 -11.56 18.22
CA PHE A 458 20.08 -10.84 18.92
C PHE A 458 19.97 -9.39 18.43
N ILE A 459 18.77 -8.99 18.03
CA ILE A 459 18.48 -7.66 17.53
C ILE A 459 17.79 -6.84 18.60
N TYR A 460 18.43 -5.73 18.96
CA TYR A 460 17.97 -4.78 19.95
C TYR A 460 17.29 -3.62 19.23
N SER A 461 16.02 -3.38 19.56
CA SER A 461 15.21 -2.34 18.95
C SER A 461 14.60 -1.45 20.03
N ILE A 462 14.84 -0.15 19.90
CA ILE A 462 14.17 0.88 20.67
C ILE A 462 13.07 1.49 19.81
N VAL A 463 11.86 1.52 20.35
CA VAL A 463 10.74 2.22 19.72
C VAL A 463 10.74 3.64 20.28
N SER A 464 11.06 4.63 19.43
CA SER A 464 10.83 6.03 19.81
C SER A 464 9.35 6.35 19.55
N GLU A 465 8.65 6.84 20.57
CA GLU A 465 7.26 7.26 20.42
C GLU A 465 7.19 8.54 19.58
N ASP A 466 6.86 8.40 18.30
CA ASP A 466 6.33 9.51 17.49
C ASP A 466 4.81 9.52 17.61
N ASP A 467 4.30 9.87 18.80
CA ASP A 467 2.93 10.35 18.96
C ASP A 467 3.01 11.60 19.84
N SER A 468 2.37 12.66 19.36
CA SER A 468 2.36 14.04 19.86
C SER A 468 1.84 14.26 21.30
N GLU A 469 1.88 13.24 22.16
CA GLU A 469 1.56 13.31 23.60
C GLU A 469 2.57 12.49 24.41
N GLY A 470 3.83 12.92 24.40
CA GLY A 470 4.85 12.41 25.32
C GLY A 470 6.25 12.55 24.77
N SER A 471 6.99 13.57 25.22
CA SER A 471 8.45 13.66 25.08
C SER A 471 9.15 12.66 26.00
N GLY A 472 8.71 11.40 25.99
CA GLY A 472 9.21 10.35 26.85
C GLY A 472 10.44 9.70 26.23
N LEU A 473 11.54 9.66 26.98
CA LEU A 473 12.65 8.76 26.67
C LEU A 473 12.12 7.32 26.54
N PRO A 474 12.68 6.52 25.62
CA PRO A 474 12.29 5.13 25.46
C PRO A 474 12.48 4.37 26.78
N LYS A 475 11.42 3.69 27.24
CA LYS A 475 11.44 2.96 28.52
C LYS A 475 11.82 1.49 28.36
N VAL A 476 11.68 0.95 27.16
CA VAL A 476 11.88 -0.47 26.86
C VAL A 476 12.70 -0.70 25.61
N VAL A 477 13.41 -1.81 25.61
CA VAL A 477 14.14 -2.36 24.47
C VAL A 477 13.52 -3.69 24.11
N THR A 478 13.17 -3.87 22.85
CA THR A 478 12.72 -5.14 22.31
C THR A 478 13.93 -5.89 21.79
N VAL A 479 14.16 -7.10 22.30
CA VAL A 479 15.23 -8.00 21.84
C VAL A 479 14.59 -9.14 21.07
N SER A 480 15.07 -9.44 19.87
CA SER A 480 14.49 -10.49 19.02
C SER A 480 15.55 -11.30 18.29
N THR A 481 15.26 -12.58 18.03
CA THR A 481 16.10 -13.50 17.24
C THR A 481 15.23 -14.42 16.41
N ALA A 482 15.71 -14.80 15.23
CA ALA A 482 15.06 -15.81 14.40
C ALA A 482 15.38 -17.21 14.92
N VAL A 483 14.44 -18.12 14.70
CA VAL A 483 14.55 -19.55 14.94
C VAL A 483 14.57 -20.22 13.57
N SER A 484 15.74 -20.64 13.15
CA SER A 484 15.93 -21.40 11.92
C SER A 484 15.99 -22.89 12.20
N VAL A 485 15.32 -23.68 11.37
CA VAL A 485 15.41 -25.14 11.40
C VAL A 485 16.15 -25.59 10.15
N SER A 486 17.08 -26.53 10.31
CA SER A 486 17.77 -27.13 9.18
C SER A 486 17.43 -28.61 9.07
N VAL A 487 17.00 -29.02 7.87
CA VAL A 487 16.67 -30.40 7.50
C VAL A 487 17.36 -30.69 6.18
N ASP A 488 18.10 -31.80 6.10
CA ASP A 488 18.82 -32.24 4.90
C ASP A 488 19.73 -31.17 4.25
N GLY A 489 20.37 -30.34 5.09
CA GLY A 489 21.27 -29.27 4.63
C GLY A 489 20.56 -28.04 4.06
N LYS A 490 19.22 -28.02 4.06
CA LYS A 490 18.40 -26.84 3.77
C LYS A 490 18.05 -26.15 5.08
N MET A 491 17.96 -24.83 5.07
CA MET A 491 17.64 -24.03 6.25
C MET A 491 16.40 -23.19 5.96
N GLY A 492 15.41 -23.23 6.85
CA GLY A 492 14.22 -22.40 6.79
C GLY A 492 13.99 -21.68 8.10
N ILE A 493 13.41 -20.48 8.03
CA ILE A 493 13.00 -19.72 9.22
C ILE A 493 11.63 -20.25 9.66
N ALA A 494 11.55 -20.82 10.85
CA ALA A 494 10.32 -21.39 11.40
C ALA A 494 9.56 -20.35 12.24
N ALA A 495 10.28 -19.60 13.07
CA ALA A 495 9.68 -18.63 13.99
C ALA A 495 10.65 -17.49 14.27
N ALA A 496 10.16 -16.46 14.95
CA ALA A 496 11.00 -15.50 15.64
C ALA A 496 10.52 -15.35 17.08
N VAL A 497 11.48 -15.18 17.99
CA VAL A 497 11.23 -15.05 19.43
C VAL A 497 11.85 -13.78 19.96
N GLY A 498 11.27 -13.23 21.01
CA GLY A 498 11.81 -12.04 21.62
C GLY A 498 11.33 -11.79 23.04
N VAL A 499 11.94 -10.78 23.65
CA VAL A 499 11.64 -10.29 24.99
C VAL A 499 11.62 -8.77 24.98
N GLN A 500 10.74 -8.18 25.79
CA GLN A 500 10.86 -6.76 26.13
C GLN A 500 11.53 -6.63 27.49
N ILE A 501 12.58 -5.82 27.53
CA ILE A 501 13.31 -5.49 28.75
C ILE A 501 13.27 -3.99 29.00
N LYS A 502 13.31 -3.59 30.26
CA LYS A 502 13.48 -2.18 30.63
C LYS A 502 14.83 -1.68 30.12
N LEU A 503 14.83 -0.47 29.58
CA LEU A 503 16.06 0.17 29.12
C LEU A 503 17.09 0.30 30.26
N GLU A 504 16.62 0.60 31.48
CA GLU A 504 17.44 0.69 32.69
C GLU A 504 18.22 -0.62 32.97
N LEU A 505 17.61 -1.78 32.72
CA LEU A 505 18.27 -3.07 32.90
C LEU A 505 19.43 -3.23 31.91
N LEU A 506 19.19 -2.92 30.62
CA LEU A 506 20.21 -3.00 29.58
C LEU A 506 21.37 -2.05 29.89
N GLN A 507 21.06 -0.81 30.28
CA GLN A 507 22.05 0.18 30.69
C GLN A 507 22.90 -0.34 31.85
N ARG A 508 22.26 -0.84 32.92
CA ARG A 508 22.98 -1.37 34.08
C ARG A 508 23.89 -2.54 33.70
N LYS A 509 23.41 -3.49 32.90
CA LYS A 509 24.21 -4.63 32.43
C LYS A 509 25.39 -4.17 31.57
N PHE A 510 25.18 -3.22 30.66
CA PHE A 510 26.24 -2.64 29.85
C PHE A 510 27.32 -1.97 30.72
N TRP A 511 26.94 -1.11 31.66
CA TRP A 511 27.89 -0.43 32.53
C TRP A 511 28.63 -1.38 33.48
N MET A 512 28.01 -2.48 33.91
CA MET A 512 28.71 -3.53 34.67
C MET A 512 29.70 -4.31 33.80
N ALA A 513 29.35 -4.61 32.54
CA ALA A 513 30.26 -5.29 31.62
C ALA A 513 31.49 -4.41 31.30
N MET A 514 31.29 -3.10 31.11
CA MET A 514 32.39 -2.15 30.86
C MET A 514 33.32 -1.93 32.08
N GLN A 515 32.96 -2.44 33.26
CA GLN A 515 33.84 -2.42 34.45
C GLN A 515 34.74 -3.66 34.53
N GLN A 516 34.44 -4.72 33.78
CA GLN A 516 35.22 -5.96 33.81
C GLN A 516 36.49 -5.80 32.96
N CYS A 517 37.59 -5.39 33.61
CA CYS A 517 38.87 -5.23 32.96
C CYS A 517 39.64 -6.56 32.96
N SER A 518 40.11 -6.97 31.78
CA SER A 518 40.84 -8.23 31.57
C SER A 518 42.35 -8.15 31.83
N ALA A 519 42.85 -7.02 32.36
CA ALA A 519 44.27 -6.82 32.58
C ALA A 519 44.78 -7.61 33.80
N LEU A 520 45.87 -8.37 33.62
CA LEU A 520 46.55 -9.15 34.66
C LEU A 520 46.98 -8.33 35.90
N ASP A 521 47.15 -7.02 35.76
CA ASP A 521 47.60 -6.10 36.82
C ASP A 521 46.45 -5.32 37.51
N GLY A 522 45.18 -5.58 37.16
CA GLY A 522 44.02 -4.96 37.81
C GLY A 522 43.85 -3.44 37.57
N ALA A 523 44.77 -2.78 36.87
CA ALA A 523 44.66 -1.39 36.48
C ALA A 523 43.95 -1.27 35.11
N CYS A 524 42.83 -0.55 35.08
CA CYS A 524 42.10 -0.24 33.87
C CYS A 524 42.40 1.22 33.46
N PRO A 525 43.30 1.45 32.49
CA PRO A 525 43.80 2.80 32.19
C PRO A 525 42.74 3.70 31.52
N LEU A 526 41.66 3.13 31.01
CA LEU A 526 40.56 3.84 30.35
C LEU A 526 39.25 3.17 30.76
N SER A 527 38.43 3.87 31.55
CA SER A 527 37.12 3.39 31.96
C SER A 527 36.01 4.21 31.31
N CYS A 528 34.92 3.55 30.94
CA CYS A 528 33.69 4.22 30.56
C CYS A 528 33.04 4.98 31.72
N GLN A 529 33.56 4.92 32.95
CA GLN A 529 33.13 5.82 34.03
C GLN A 529 33.87 7.17 34.01
N ASP A 530 35.05 7.24 33.40
CA ASP A 530 35.85 8.46 33.41
C ASP A 530 35.20 9.55 32.55
N ASP A 531 35.26 10.81 32.98
CA ASP A 531 34.74 11.96 32.22
C ASP A 531 35.51 12.24 30.93
N ILE A 532 36.65 11.57 30.76
CA ILE A 532 37.53 11.68 29.59
C ILE A 532 36.95 10.91 28.40
N LEU A 533 36.09 9.91 28.64
CA LEU A 533 35.52 9.04 27.62
C LEU A 533 33.99 9.10 27.59
N ASN A 534 33.45 9.19 26.38
CA ASN A 534 32.03 9.00 26.11
C ASN A 534 31.85 7.63 25.47
N CYS A 535 31.16 6.73 26.17
CA CYS A 535 30.89 5.37 25.70
C CYS A 535 29.44 5.23 25.29
N PHE A 536 29.23 4.55 24.16
CA PHE A 536 27.93 4.34 23.56
C PHE A 536 27.76 2.86 23.23
N LEU A 537 26.54 2.35 23.41
CA LEU A 537 26.10 1.12 22.76
C LEU A 537 25.27 1.52 21.55
N ILE A 538 25.64 1.04 20.37
CA ILE A 538 24.94 1.34 19.12
C ILE A 538 24.35 0.07 18.50
N ASP A 539 23.21 0.19 17.84
CA ASP A 539 22.63 -0.89 17.04
C ASP A 539 23.30 -1.00 15.65
N ASN A 540 22.89 -2.01 14.89
CA ASN A 540 23.41 -2.29 13.54
C ASN A 540 23.04 -1.21 12.49
N ASN A 541 22.15 -0.27 12.83
CA ASN A 541 21.77 0.86 12.00
C ASN A 541 22.34 2.19 12.53
N GLY A 542 23.21 2.15 13.56
CA GLY A 542 23.89 3.32 14.13
C GLY A 542 23.07 4.12 15.15
N PHE A 543 21.94 3.60 15.63
CA PHE A 543 21.17 4.23 16.70
C PHE A 543 21.81 3.95 18.06
N ILE A 544 21.91 4.99 18.88
CA ILE A 544 22.42 4.87 20.25
C ILE A 544 21.34 4.20 21.10
N LEU A 545 21.68 3.04 21.68
CA LEU A 545 20.83 2.31 22.61
C LEU A 545 21.13 2.69 24.06
N VAL A 546 22.40 2.95 24.37
CA VAL A 546 22.87 3.32 25.72
C VAL A 546 23.88 4.45 25.59
N SER A 547 23.66 5.53 26.34
CA SER A 547 24.62 6.61 26.57
C SER A 547 24.64 7.01 28.05
N LYS A 548 25.75 7.63 28.50
CA LYS A 548 25.81 8.34 29.79
C LYS A 548 24.78 9.47 29.89
N ARG A 549 24.49 10.13 28.77
CA ARG A 549 23.51 11.23 28.71
C ARG A 549 22.20 10.70 28.13
N PRO A 550 21.11 10.66 28.90
CA PRO A 550 19.83 10.15 28.40
C PRO A 550 19.36 10.84 27.12
N ALA A 551 19.60 12.15 26.98
CA ALA A 551 19.19 12.92 25.80
C ALA A 551 19.89 12.51 24.48
N GLU A 552 20.92 11.68 24.53
CA GLU A 552 21.61 11.15 23.34
C GLU A 552 21.01 9.82 22.86
N VAL A 553 20.07 9.22 23.62
CA VAL A 553 19.40 7.94 23.33
C VAL A 553 18.05 8.16 22.64
#